data_AF-A0A3B5AAM0-F1
#
_entry.id   AF-A0A3B5AAM0-F1
#
_cell.length_a   1.000
_cell.length_b   1.000
_cell.length_c   1.000
_cell.angle_alpha   90.00
_cell.angle_beta   90.00
_cell.angle_gamma   90.00
#
_symmetry.space_group_name_H-M   'P 1'
#
loop_
_entity.id
_entity.type
_entity.pdbx_description
1 polymer ?
#
loop_
_entity_poly.entity_id
_entity_poly.type
_entity_poly.pdbx_seq_one_letter_code
_entity_poly.pdbx_strand_id
1 'polypeptide(L)'
;MKSPVHRCRDVEHGRGQTGTGAGTNCLQAEQRIPISKDVITSSSASAMWFIRDACGIVCAVITWLLVFYAEFVVLFVMLLPSKNLTYSIVNGTLFNTLAFLALASHLRAMCTDPGAVPKGNATKEYIESLQLKPGQVVYKCPKCCSIKPDRAHHCSVCKRCIRKMDHHCPWVNNCVGENNQKYFVLFTMYIALISLHALVMVVFHFLYCFEDDWTKCSSFSPPATVILLILLCFEGLLFLIFTSVMFGTQVHSICTDETGIERLKGETGKWGKVPCWEAMQMAFGGPFSLSWCSPFSGLSCKKSPADHVTVPQGEIIEEDIIEIPLN
;
A
#
# COMPACT_ATOMS: atom_id res chain seq x y z
N MET A 1 -3.63 33.21 34.34
CA MET A 1 -4.94 32.89 33.73
C MET A 1 -4.74 31.70 32.81
N LYS A 2 -5.29 30.54 33.17
CA LYS A 2 -5.19 29.28 32.42
C LYS A 2 -6.27 29.27 31.31
N SER A 3 -5.87 28.96 30.09
CA SER A 3 -6.76 28.76 28.93
C SER A 3 -7.20 27.29 28.84
N PRO A 4 -8.42 26.96 28.37
CA PRO A 4 -9.09 25.71 28.71
C PRO A 4 -8.80 24.53 27.77
N VAL A 5 -8.90 23.36 28.40
CA VAL A 5 -8.84 22.00 27.88
C VAL A 5 -9.83 21.78 26.73
N HIS A 6 -9.35 21.34 25.56
CA HIS A 6 -10.20 20.80 24.51
C HIS A 6 -10.72 19.41 24.93
N ARG A 7 -12.01 19.41 25.23
CA ARG A 7 -12.85 18.26 25.56
C ARG A 7 -13.18 17.48 24.28
N CYS A 8 -12.63 16.27 24.12
CA CYS A 8 -13.15 15.31 23.14
C CYS A 8 -14.40 14.67 23.76
N ARG A 9 -15.52 14.68 23.02
CA ARG A 9 -16.82 14.21 23.47
C ARG A 9 -17.11 12.90 22.76
N ASP A 10 -17.05 11.81 23.51
CA ASP A 10 -17.57 10.51 23.09
C ASP A 10 -19.09 10.56 22.99
N VAL A 11 -19.64 9.96 21.94
CA VAL A 11 -21.06 9.60 21.85
C VAL A 11 -21.13 8.08 21.80
N GLU A 12 -21.28 7.47 22.96
CA GLU A 12 -21.82 6.12 23.09
C GLU A 12 -23.34 6.19 23.23
N HIS A 13 -24.05 5.38 22.45
CA HIS A 13 -25.39 4.93 22.80
C HIS A 13 -25.24 3.57 23.48
N GLY A 14 -25.57 3.55 24.77
CA GLY A 14 -25.30 2.42 25.64
C GLY A 14 -26.32 1.28 25.60
N ARG A 15 -25.90 0.19 26.24
CA ARG A 15 -26.72 -0.57 27.18
C ARG A 15 -25.79 -1.19 28.20
N GLY A 16 -25.97 -0.79 29.46
CA GLY A 16 -25.00 -1.02 30.52
C GLY A 16 -25.00 -2.42 31.11
N GLN A 17 -23.92 -2.71 31.81
CA GLN A 17 -23.94 -3.46 33.06
C GLN A 17 -22.70 -3.07 33.89
N THR A 18 -22.94 -3.02 35.19
CA THR A 18 -22.11 -2.53 36.28
C THR A 18 -20.89 -3.40 36.58
N GLY A 19 -19.77 -2.78 36.99
CA GLY A 19 -18.85 -3.38 37.97
C GLY A 19 -17.37 -3.44 37.61
N THR A 20 -16.58 -2.77 38.45
CA THR A 20 -15.17 -3.05 38.82
C THR A 20 -14.06 -2.80 37.79
N GLY A 21 -13.02 -2.10 38.25
CA GLY A 21 -11.89 -1.62 37.45
C GLY A 21 -11.11 -2.73 36.76
N ALA A 22 -10.78 -2.49 35.50
CA ALA A 22 -9.88 -3.32 34.72
C ALA A 22 -8.77 -2.41 34.18
N GLY A 23 -7.60 -2.51 34.80
CA GLY A 23 -6.35 -2.11 34.15
C GLY A 23 -6.19 -2.92 32.88
N THR A 24 -5.87 -2.25 31.78
CA THR A 24 -5.55 -2.88 30.50
C THR A 24 -4.24 -3.65 30.66
N ASN A 25 -4.36 -4.93 31.02
CA ASN A 25 -3.24 -5.84 31.24
C ASN A 25 -2.36 -5.96 30.00
N CYS A 26 -1.16 -5.40 30.08
CA CYS A 26 -0.01 -5.83 29.31
C CYS A 26 0.38 -7.22 29.82
N LEU A 27 -0.14 -8.27 29.19
CA LEU A 27 0.27 -9.68 29.33
C LEU A 27 0.61 -10.16 30.76
N GLN A 28 -0.40 -10.62 31.50
CA GLN A 28 -0.18 -11.64 32.53
C GLN A 28 -1.21 -12.76 32.40
N ALA A 29 -0.90 -13.72 31.55
CA ALA A 29 -1.39 -15.08 31.68
C ALA A 29 -0.21 -16.00 31.40
N GLU A 30 0.30 -16.54 32.49
CA GLU A 30 1.33 -17.55 32.58
C GLU A 30 0.89 -18.80 31.82
N GLN A 31 1.19 -18.84 30.53
CA GLN A 31 1.27 -20.07 29.77
C GLN A 31 2.62 -19.98 29.07
N ARG A 32 3.55 -20.86 29.45
CA ARG A 32 4.80 -21.11 28.72
C ARG A 32 4.44 -21.61 27.32
N ILE A 33 3.98 -20.71 26.48
CA ILE A 33 4.05 -20.83 25.04
C ILE A 33 5.53 -20.63 24.77
N PRO A 34 6.26 -21.60 24.20
CA PRO A 34 7.62 -21.34 23.78
C PRO A 34 7.53 -20.14 22.85
N ILE A 35 8.19 -19.03 23.20
CA ILE A 35 8.39 -17.91 22.30
C ILE A 35 8.95 -18.55 21.04
N SER A 36 8.11 -18.70 20.03
CA SER A 36 8.51 -19.36 18.80
C SER A 36 9.73 -18.60 18.31
N LYS A 37 10.72 -19.34 17.84
CA LYS A 37 11.99 -18.81 17.31
C LYS A 37 11.79 -17.74 16.21
N ASP A 38 10.55 -17.56 15.75
CA ASP A 38 10.06 -16.52 14.86
C ASP A 38 10.20 -15.07 15.37
N VAL A 39 10.41 -14.83 16.68
CA VAL A 39 10.61 -13.48 17.23
C VAL A 39 12.06 -12.99 17.10
N ILE A 40 13.03 -13.89 16.95
CA ILE A 40 14.47 -13.53 16.91
C ILE A 40 15.00 -13.41 15.46
N THR A 41 14.24 -13.83 14.46
CA THR A 41 14.65 -13.73 13.04
C THR A 41 13.89 -12.64 12.28
N SER A 42 13.94 -11.38 12.73
CA SER A 42 13.78 -10.24 11.79
C SER A 42 15.13 -9.70 11.30
N SER A 43 16.24 -10.36 11.66
CA SER A 43 17.58 -10.13 11.10
C SER A 43 17.97 -11.25 10.12
N SER A 44 17.06 -11.59 9.21
CA SER A 44 17.47 -12.27 7.99
C SER A 44 16.95 -11.47 6.82
N ALA A 45 17.87 -10.98 5.99
CA ALA A 45 17.60 -10.30 4.74
C ALA A 45 16.96 -11.21 3.66
N SER A 46 16.13 -12.19 4.06
CA SER A 46 15.60 -13.24 3.19
C SER A 46 14.14 -13.65 3.42
N ALA A 47 13.46 -13.13 4.46
CA ALA A 47 12.03 -13.40 4.63
C ALA A 47 11.20 -12.38 3.82
N MET A 48 10.47 -12.86 2.80
CA MET A 48 9.52 -12.07 2.03
C MET A 48 8.38 -11.58 2.94
N TRP A 49 8.06 -10.28 2.90
CA TRP A 49 6.91 -9.74 3.62
C TRP A 49 5.62 -10.22 2.94
N PHE A 50 4.70 -10.85 3.67
CA PHE A 50 3.41 -11.27 3.11
C PHE A 50 2.36 -11.40 4.22
N ILE A 51 1.19 -10.77 4.02
CA ILE A 51 0.08 -10.82 4.98
C ILE A 51 -0.80 -12.02 4.68
N ARG A 52 -1.09 -12.84 5.71
CA ARG A 52 -2.00 -13.99 5.59
C ARG A 52 -3.45 -13.58 5.85
N ASP A 53 -3.96 -12.65 5.04
CA ASP A 53 -5.36 -12.21 5.07
C ASP A 53 -6.13 -12.85 3.90
N ALA A 54 -7.19 -13.60 4.21
CA ALA A 54 -7.97 -14.32 3.20
C ALA A 54 -8.63 -13.38 2.19
N CYS A 55 -9.17 -12.25 2.68
CA CYS A 55 -9.78 -11.23 1.84
C CYS A 55 -8.76 -10.65 0.86
N GLY A 56 -7.60 -10.21 1.37
CA GLY A 56 -6.52 -9.68 0.55
C GLY A 56 -5.97 -10.67 -0.47
N ILE A 57 -5.79 -11.94 -0.11
CA ILE A 57 -5.35 -12.99 -1.05
C ILE A 57 -6.36 -13.18 -2.18
N VAL A 58 -7.66 -13.25 -1.86
CA VAL A 58 -8.71 -13.37 -2.89
C VAL A 58 -8.71 -12.15 -3.81
N CYS A 59 -8.62 -10.93 -3.26
CA CYS A 59 -8.52 -9.71 -4.07
C CYS A 59 -7.30 -9.72 -4.98
N ALA A 60 -6.13 -10.14 -4.48
CA ALA A 60 -4.90 -10.25 -5.27
C ALA A 60 -5.04 -11.25 -6.43
N VAL A 61 -5.65 -12.43 -6.18
CA VAL A 61 -5.91 -13.43 -7.23
C VAL A 61 -6.85 -12.86 -8.29
N ILE A 62 -7.94 -12.19 -7.88
CA ILE A 62 -8.88 -11.55 -8.80
C ILE A 62 -8.16 -10.52 -9.67
N THR A 63 -7.28 -9.69 -9.09
CA THR A 63 -6.48 -8.72 -9.86
C THR A 63 -5.67 -9.39 -10.98
N TRP A 64 -5.02 -10.52 -10.71
CA TRP A 64 -4.25 -11.24 -11.73
C TRP A 64 -5.15 -11.85 -12.81
N LEU A 65 -6.29 -12.44 -12.42
CA LEU A 65 -7.25 -13.00 -13.37
C LEU A 65 -7.82 -11.94 -14.32
N LEU A 66 -8.11 -10.73 -13.82
CA LEU A 66 -8.58 -9.61 -14.64
C LEU A 66 -7.52 -9.18 -15.66
N VAL A 67 -6.27 -8.98 -15.23
CA VAL A 67 -5.18 -8.63 -16.15
C VAL A 67 -4.98 -9.70 -17.22
N PHE A 68 -5.01 -10.99 -16.86
CA PHE A 68 -4.90 -12.09 -17.83
C PHE A 68 -6.11 -12.19 -18.75
N TYR A 69 -7.32 -11.90 -18.26
CA TYR A 69 -8.50 -11.81 -19.11
C TYR A 69 -8.35 -10.69 -20.15
N ALA A 70 -7.92 -9.49 -19.73
CA ALA A 70 -7.68 -8.38 -20.64
C ALA A 70 -6.60 -8.72 -21.67
N GLU A 71 -5.50 -9.35 -21.25
CA GLU A 71 -4.44 -9.84 -22.14
C GLU A 71 -4.98 -10.87 -23.14
N PHE A 72 -5.80 -11.82 -22.68
CA PHE A 72 -6.43 -12.81 -23.55
C PHE A 72 -7.29 -12.14 -24.63
N VAL A 73 -8.16 -11.21 -24.26
CA VAL A 73 -9.04 -10.53 -25.23
C VAL A 73 -8.20 -9.68 -26.20
N VAL A 74 -7.23 -8.91 -25.70
CA VAL A 74 -6.39 -8.07 -26.55
C VAL A 74 -5.60 -8.92 -27.55
N LEU A 75 -4.90 -9.95 -27.09
CA LEU A 75 -4.06 -10.77 -27.97
C LEU A 75 -4.90 -11.64 -28.91
N PHE A 76 -5.80 -12.46 -28.38
CA PHE A 76 -6.45 -13.51 -29.16
C PHE A 76 -7.69 -13.04 -29.92
N VAL A 77 -8.40 -12.03 -29.41
CA VAL A 77 -9.64 -11.55 -30.05
C VAL A 77 -9.34 -10.40 -31.00
N MET A 78 -8.41 -9.49 -30.66
CA MET A 78 -8.15 -8.27 -31.45
C MET A 78 -6.86 -8.33 -32.29
N LEU A 79 -5.72 -8.74 -31.72
CA LEU A 79 -4.41 -8.59 -32.39
C LEU A 79 -4.04 -9.77 -33.31
N LEU A 80 -4.31 -11.02 -32.90
CA LEU A 80 -4.01 -12.20 -33.73
C LEU A 80 -4.83 -12.24 -35.03
N PRO A 81 -6.13 -11.91 -35.04
CA PRO A 81 -6.92 -11.87 -36.28
C PRO A 81 -6.62 -10.64 -37.16
N SER A 82 -5.93 -9.63 -36.64
CA SER A 82 -5.60 -8.42 -37.41
C SER A 82 -4.66 -8.75 -38.57
N LYS A 83 -5.04 -8.27 -39.77
CA LYS A 83 -4.24 -8.44 -41.00
C LYS A 83 -2.98 -7.58 -40.99
N ASN A 84 -2.93 -6.53 -40.17
CA ASN A 84 -1.80 -5.61 -40.10
C ASN A 84 -0.80 -6.09 -39.03
N LEU A 85 0.26 -6.77 -39.48
CA LEU A 85 1.29 -7.32 -38.60
C LEU A 85 1.99 -6.24 -37.76
N THR A 86 2.29 -5.08 -38.35
CA THR A 86 2.96 -3.98 -37.64
C THR A 86 2.08 -3.47 -36.50
N TYR A 87 0.79 -3.25 -36.77
CA TYR A 87 -0.18 -2.88 -35.74
C TYR A 87 -0.24 -3.93 -34.63
N SER A 88 -0.28 -5.22 -35.00
CA SER A 88 -0.34 -6.32 -34.04
C SER A 88 0.90 -6.40 -33.15
N ILE A 89 2.09 -6.27 -33.72
CA ILE A 89 3.36 -6.31 -32.98
C ILE A 89 3.50 -5.09 -32.06
N VAL A 90 3.22 -3.88 -32.56
CA VAL A 90 3.40 -2.64 -31.77
C VAL A 90 2.46 -2.62 -30.58
N ASN A 91 1.16 -2.82 -30.80
CA ASN A 91 0.18 -2.79 -29.71
C ASN A 91 0.31 -4.00 -28.80
N GLY A 92 0.62 -5.19 -29.35
CA GLY A 92 0.89 -6.38 -28.55
C GLY A 92 2.08 -6.18 -27.61
N THR A 93 3.20 -5.68 -28.13
CA THR A 93 4.41 -5.41 -27.32
C THR A 93 4.12 -4.36 -26.26
N LEU A 94 3.43 -3.26 -26.61
CA LEU A 94 3.07 -2.20 -25.67
C LEU A 94 2.16 -2.74 -24.55
N PHE A 95 1.07 -3.42 -24.91
CA PHE A 95 0.12 -3.96 -23.94
C PHE A 95 0.79 -4.97 -22.99
N ASN A 96 1.55 -5.92 -23.52
CA ASN A 96 2.25 -6.93 -22.72
C ASN A 96 3.31 -6.30 -21.79
N THR A 97 4.05 -5.30 -22.28
CA THR A 97 5.02 -4.58 -21.45
C THR A 97 4.35 -3.86 -20.29
N LEU A 98 3.25 -3.15 -20.55
CA LEU A 98 2.50 -2.46 -19.50
C LEU A 98 1.84 -3.44 -18.53
N ALA A 99 1.28 -4.56 -19.00
CA ALA A 99 0.70 -5.61 -18.16
C ALA A 99 1.76 -6.25 -17.26
N PHE A 100 2.94 -6.58 -17.80
CA PHE A 100 4.07 -7.08 -17.02
C PHE A 100 4.50 -6.08 -15.94
N LEU A 101 4.64 -4.80 -16.28
CA LEU A 101 5.01 -3.76 -15.32
C LEU A 101 3.92 -3.55 -14.26
N ALA A 102 2.63 -3.67 -14.60
CA ALA A 102 1.52 -3.62 -13.65
C ALA A 102 1.60 -4.78 -12.65
N LEU A 103 1.74 -6.03 -13.12
CA LEU A 103 1.83 -7.22 -12.28
C LEU A 103 3.12 -7.23 -11.43
N ALA A 104 4.25 -6.80 -11.99
CA ALA A 104 5.48 -6.65 -11.24
C ALA A 104 5.35 -5.58 -10.14
N SER A 105 4.72 -4.44 -10.43
CA SER A 105 4.45 -3.40 -9.43
C SER A 105 3.49 -3.87 -8.35
N HIS A 106 2.44 -4.61 -8.72
CA HIS A 106 1.50 -5.24 -7.80
C HIS A 106 2.20 -6.21 -6.84
N LEU A 107 3.01 -7.12 -7.38
CA LEU A 107 3.77 -8.08 -6.58
C LEU A 107 4.73 -7.37 -5.63
N ARG A 108 5.38 -6.28 -6.06
CA ARG A 108 6.25 -5.48 -5.20
C ARG A 108 5.47 -4.73 -4.12
N ALA A 109 4.31 -4.16 -4.43
CA ALA A 109 3.46 -3.51 -3.42
C ALA A 109 2.97 -4.51 -2.36
N MET A 110 2.62 -5.74 -2.79
CA MET A 110 2.19 -6.84 -1.93
C MET A 110 3.31 -7.39 -1.06
N CYS A 111 4.48 -7.65 -1.64
CA CYS A 111 5.55 -8.41 -0.98
C CYS A 111 6.66 -7.57 -0.34
N THR A 112 6.53 -6.23 -0.34
CA THR A 112 7.48 -5.33 0.33
C THR A 112 6.95 -4.92 1.70
N ASP A 113 7.82 -4.93 2.71
CA ASP A 113 7.51 -4.36 4.02
C ASP A 113 7.11 -2.87 3.86
N PRO A 114 5.87 -2.48 4.24
CA PRO A 114 5.38 -1.12 4.05
C PRO A 114 6.01 -0.09 5.00
N GLY A 115 6.90 -0.50 5.91
CA GLY A 115 7.51 0.35 6.94
C GLY A 115 7.09 -0.08 8.34
N ALA A 116 7.00 -1.39 8.59
CA ALA A 116 6.54 -1.95 9.85
C ALA A 116 7.49 -1.61 11.00
N VAL A 117 6.91 -1.20 12.13
CA VAL A 117 7.64 -0.94 13.37
C VAL A 117 7.90 -2.28 14.08
N PRO A 118 9.13 -2.52 14.61
CA PRO A 118 9.43 -3.67 15.44
C PRO A 118 8.48 -3.77 16.65
N LYS A 119 8.05 -5.00 16.98
CA LYS A 119 7.23 -5.25 18.17
C LYS A 119 8.13 -5.33 19.40
N GLY A 120 7.57 -5.04 20.58
CA GLY A 120 8.29 -5.18 21.85
C GLY A 120 9.44 -4.20 22.02
N ASN A 121 9.57 -3.17 21.19
CA ASN A 121 10.64 -2.17 21.33
C ASN A 121 10.32 -1.09 22.37
N ALA A 122 9.20 -1.16 23.09
CA ALA A 122 8.86 -0.22 24.16
C ALA A 122 9.58 -0.52 25.49
N THR A 123 10.91 -0.60 25.45
CA THR A 123 11.76 -0.79 26.64
C THR A 123 12.39 0.53 27.07
N LYS A 124 12.79 0.66 28.34
CA LYS A 124 13.46 1.87 28.86
C LYS A 124 14.75 2.16 28.10
N GLU A 125 15.54 1.14 27.83
CA GLU A 125 16.81 1.24 27.11
C GLU A 125 16.59 1.74 25.68
N TYR A 126 15.52 1.29 25.02
CA TYR A 126 15.20 1.79 23.68
C TYR A 126 14.79 3.26 23.72
N ILE A 127 13.96 3.69 24.68
CA ILE A 127 13.59 5.10 24.82
C ILE A 127 14.81 5.98 25.09
N GLU A 128 15.70 5.56 25.98
CA GLU A 128 16.96 6.26 26.26
C GLU A 128 17.83 6.36 25.00
N SER A 129 17.86 5.30 24.18
CA SER A 129 18.60 5.29 22.91
C SER A 129 18.05 6.27 21.86
N LEU A 130 16.78 6.68 21.98
CA LEU A 130 16.16 7.62 21.03
C LEU A 130 16.62 9.09 21.24
N GLN A 131 17.38 9.39 22.30
CA GLN A 131 17.90 10.73 22.60
C GLN A 131 16.82 11.83 22.53
N LEU A 132 15.65 11.53 23.10
CA LEU A 132 14.49 12.42 23.07
C LEU A 132 14.73 13.68 23.89
N LYS A 133 14.12 14.79 23.48
CA LYS A 133 14.27 16.06 24.20
C LYS A 133 13.46 16.04 25.51
N PRO A 134 13.96 16.68 26.60
CA PRO A 134 13.16 16.91 27.80
C PRO A 134 11.81 17.55 27.48
N GLY A 135 10.73 17.04 28.08
CA GLY A 135 9.36 17.48 27.83
C GLY A 135 8.71 16.93 26.56
N GLN A 136 9.39 16.07 25.79
CA GLN A 136 8.78 15.39 24.64
C GLN A 136 7.83 14.29 25.11
N VAL A 137 6.70 14.15 24.43
CA VAL A 137 5.71 13.09 24.71
C VAL A 137 5.81 12.02 23.63
N VAL A 138 5.92 10.76 24.06
CA VAL A 138 6.01 9.60 23.19
C VAL A 138 4.85 8.65 23.48
N TYR A 139 4.28 8.08 22.42
CA TYR A 139 3.15 7.17 22.53
C TYR A 139 3.60 5.72 22.33
N LYS A 140 3.08 4.82 23.14
CA LYS A 140 3.22 3.37 22.95
C LYS A 140 1.99 2.82 22.23
N CYS A 141 2.18 1.83 21.37
CA CYS A 141 1.09 1.01 20.87
C CYS A 141 0.88 -0.18 21.83
N PRO A 142 -0.26 -0.28 22.54
CA PRO A 142 -0.49 -1.37 23.49
C PRO A 142 -0.53 -2.74 22.81
N LYS A 143 -1.06 -2.81 21.57
CA LYS A 143 -1.17 -4.05 20.79
C LYS A 143 0.18 -4.58 20.28
N CYS A 144 1.13 -3.69 20.01
CA CYS A 144 2.44 -4.06 19.49
C CYS A 144 3.53 -4.04 20.57
N CYS A 145 3.22 -3.50 21.76
CA CYS A 145 4.20 -3.17 22.80
C CYS A 145 5.39 -2.41 22.21
N SER A 146 5.10 -1.45 21.34
CA SER A 146 6.11 -0.74 20.55
C SER A 146 5.97 0.76 20.70
N ILE A 147 7.09 1.47 20.80
CA ILE A 147 7.11 2.92 20.66
C ILE A 147 6.59 3.28 19.28
N LYS A 148 5.58 4.13 19.23
CA LYS A 148 4.91 4.56 18.00
C LYS A 148 5.64 5.80 17.47
N PRO A 149 6.39 5.68 16.36
CA PRO A 149 6.98 6.86 15.73
C PRO A 149 5.89 7.84 15.30
N ASP A 150 6.26 9.10 15.13
CA ASP A 150 5.38 10.10 14.53
C ASP A 150 4.83 9.59 13.20
N ARG A 151 3.55 9.88 12.93
CA ARG A 151 2.83 9.48 11.70
C ARG A 151 2.70 7.96 11.49
N ALA A 152 3.10 7.12 12.44
CA ALA A 152 2.83 5.69 12.38
C ALA A 152 1.39 5.39 12.83
N HIS A 153 0.76 4.35 12.28
CA HIS A 153 -0.57 3.90 12.73
C HIS A 153 -0.63 2.38 12.83
N HIS A 154 -1.40 1.87 13.79
CA HIS A 154 -1.60 0.42 13.96
C HIS A 154 -2.65 -0.10 12.98
N CYS A 155 -2.26 -1.01 12.09
CA CYS A 155 -3.19 -1.74 11.24
C CYS A 155 -3.66 -3.02 11.94
N SER A 156 -4.97 -3.15 12.15
CA SER A 156 -5.58 -4.34 12.76
C SER A 156 -5.52 -5.59 11.88
N VAL A 157 -5.36 -5.45 10.56
CA VAL A 157 -5.21 -6.56 9.60
C VAL A 157 -3.75 -7.05 9.60
N CYS A 158 -2.79 -6.14 9.37
CA CYS A 158 -1.36 -6.48 9.36
C CYS A 158 -0.79 -6.78 10.76
N LYS A 159 -1.52 -6.49 11.85
CA LYS A 159 -1.11 -6.66 13.26
C LYS A 159 0.22 -6.00 13.59
N ARG A 160 0.46 -4.83 12.98
CA ARG A 160 1.71 -4.07 13.04
C ARG A 160 1.40 -2.57 13.00
N CYS A 161 2.22 -1.76 13.68
CA CYS A 161 2.30 -0.34 13.40
C CYS A 161 3.09 -0.13 12.10
N ILE A 162 2.56 0.69 11.20
CA ILE A 162 3.18 1.02 9.91
C ILE A 162 3.55 2.51 9.91
N ARG A 163 4.78 2.84 9.55
CA ARG A 163 5.28 4.22 9.43
C ARG A 163 4.67 4.91 8.21
N LYS A 164 4.32 6.21 8.37
CA LYS A 164 3.56 7.01 7.38
C LYS A 164 2.44 6.19 6.73
N MET A 165 1.65 5.51 7.56
CA MET A 165 0.59 4.63 7.07
C MET A 165 -0.45 5.45 6.29
N ASP A 166 -0.68 5.09 5.04
CA ASP A 166 -1.75 5.70 4.25
C ASP A 166 -3.06 4.93 4.44
N HIS A 167 -3.09 3.66 4.05
CA HIS A 167 -4.23 2.78 4.24
C HIS A 167 -3.84 1.30 4.21
N HIS A 168 -4.78 0.43 4.58
CA HIS A 168 -4.70 -1.00 4.27
C HIS A 168 -5.48 -1.25 2.99
N CYS A 169 -4.85 -1.87 2.00
CA CYS A 169 -5.46 -2.12 0.70
C CYS A 169 -5.59 -3.64 0.47
N PRO A 170 -6.83 -4.19 0.49
CA PRO A 170 -7.05 -5.60 0.20
C PRO A 170 -6.55 -6.01 -1.18
N TRP A 171 -6.65 -5.13 -2.19
CA TRP A 171 -6.23 -5.41 -3.56
C TRP A 171 -4.73 -5.66 -3.74
N VAL A 172 -3.88 -5.20 -2.82
CA VAL A 172 -2.45 -5.55 -2.78
C VAL A 172 -2.10 -6.40 -1.56
N ASN A 173 -3.11 -6.91 -0.82
CA ASN A 173 -2.93 -7.73 0.38
C ASN A 173 -1.89 -7.16 1.36
N ASN A 174 -1.85 -5.83 1.51
CA ASN A 174 -0.82 -5.15 2.29
C ASN A 174 -1.26 -3.74 2.71
N CYS A 175 -0.57 -3.17 3.69
CA CYS A 175 -0.63 -1.73 3.91
C CYS A 175 0.15 -0.99 2.83
N VAL A 176 -0.30 0.22 2.52
CA VAL A 176 0.48 1.21 1.76
C VAL A 176 1.10 2.17 2.79
N GLY A 177 2.42 2.21 2.83
CA GLY A 177 3.22 3.06 3.71
C GLY A 177 4.48 3.54 3.01
N GLU A 178 5.39 4.21 3.73
CA GLU A 178 6.54 4.88 3.13
C GLU A 178 7.44 3.97 2.28
N ASN A 179 7.61 2.71 2.66
CA ASN A 179 8.56 1.80 2.00
C ASN A 179 8.01 1.09 0.76
N ASN A 180 6.69 1.15 0.51
CA ASN A 180 6.07 0.53 -0.66
C ASN A 180 5.15 1.46 -1.45
N GLN A 181 5.02 2.73 -1.05
CA GLN A 181 4.19 3.74 -1.73
C GLN A 181 4.54 3.87 -3.22
N LYS A 182 5.83 3.84 -3.58
CA LYS A 182 6.29 3.85 -4.99
C LYS A 182 5.63 2.76 -5.81
N TYR A 183 5.67 1.51 -5.35
CA TYR A 183 5.15 0.38 -6.11
C TYR A 183 3.63 0.44 -6.24
N PHE A 184 2.93 0.93 -5.21
CA PHE A 184 1.49 1.16 -5.29
C PHE A 184 1.13 2.26 -6.31
N VAL A 185 1.87 3.36 -6.35
CA VAL A 185 1.69 4.41 -7.37
C VAL A 185 1.93 3.87 -8.78
N LEU A 186 3.01 3.11 -8.98
CA LEU A 186 3.30 2.48 -10.27
C LEU A 186 2.22 1.48 -10.68
N PHE A 187 1.76 0.64 -9.75
CA PHE A 187 0.67 -0.31 -10.00
C PHE A 187 -0.60 0.42 -10.50
N THR A 188 -1.07 1.44 -9.77
CA THR A 188 -2.27 2.19 -10.16
C THR A 188 -2.09 2.91 -11.51
N MET A 189 -0.93 3.50 -11.75
CA MET A 189 -0.59 4.12 -13.04
C MET A 189 -0.64 3.11 -14.19
N TYR A 190 0.04 1.97 -14.06
CA TYR A 190 0.09 0.96 -15.11
C TYR A 190 -1.27 0.32 -15.39
N ILE A 191 -2.09 0.08 -14.35
CA ILE A 191 -3.47 -0.37 -14.55
C ILE A 191 -4.30 0.68 -15.30
N ALA A 192 -4.17 1.97 -14.98
CA ALA A 192 -4.85 3.03 -15.72
C ALA A 192 -4.41 3.06 -17.20
N LEU A 193 -3.11 2.94 -17.47
CA LEU A 193 -2.56 2.93 -18.82
C LEU A 193 -3.01 1.72 -19.64
N ILE A 194 -2.97 0.49 -19.10
CA ILE A 194 -3.48 -0.68 -19.83
C ILE A 194 -4.98 -0.60 -20.06
N SER A 195 -5.74 -0.06 -19.11
CA SER A 195 -7.20 0.08 -19.24
C SER A 195 -7.55 1.09 -20.33
N LEU A 196 -6.88 2.25 -20.34
CA LEU A 196 -7.03 3.24 -21.40
C LEU A 196 -6.63 2.65 -22.77
N HIS A 197 -5.50 1.95 -22.82
CA HIS A 197 -5.02 1.34 -24.06
C HIS A 197 -6.01 0.28 -24.58
N ALA A 198 -6.52 -0.60 -23.72
CA ALA A 198 -7.55 -1.57 -24.08
C ALA A 198 -8.81 -0.91 -24.64
N LEU A 199 -9.32 0.15 -24.01
CA LEU A 199 -10.51 0.86 -24.49
C LEU A 199 -10.29 1.49 -25.87
N VAL A 200 -9.14 2.14 -26.07
CA VAL A 200 -8.75 2.69 -27.37
C VAL A 200 -8.68 1.59 -28.43
N MET A 201 -8.09 0.44 -28.09
CA MET A 201 -8.01 -0.72 -28.98
C MET A 201 -9.38 -1.30 -29.34
N VAL A 202 -10.31 -1.38 -28.38
CA VAL A 202 -11.69 -1.84 -28.65
C VAL A 202 -12.39 -0.89 -29.62
N VAL A 203 -12.22 0.44 -29.46
CA VAL A 203 -12.78 1.42 -30.39
C VAL A 203 -12.23 1.22 -31.80
N PHE A 204 -10.91 1.08 -31.96
CA PHE A 204 -10.30 0.85 -33.26
C PHE A 204 -10.72 -0.49 -33.88
N HIS A 205 -10.80 -1.55 -33.07
CA HIS A 205 -11.29 -2.85 -33.53
C HIS A 205 -12.73 -2.76 -34.03
N PHE A 206 -13.61 -2.05 -33.30
CA PHE A 206 -14.99 -1.84 -33.71
C PHE A 206 -15.08 -1.05 -35.03
N LEU A 207 -14.32 0.05 -35.17
CA LEU A 207 -14.32 0.85 -36.40
C LEU A 207 -13.83 0.04 -37.60
N TYR A 208 -12.74 -0.71 -37.45
CA TYR A 208 -12.20 -1.57 -38.51
C TYR A 208 -13.19 -2.68 -38.92
N CYS A 209 -13.79 -3.34 -37.94
CA CYS A 209 -14.73 -4.44 -38.18
C CYS A 209 -16.12 -4.02 -38.61
N PHE A 210 -16.47 -2.75 -38.45
CA PHE A 210 -17.69 -2.18 -39.00
C PHE A 210 -17.56 -1.91 -40.50
N GLU A 211 -16.37 -1.51 -40.96
CA GLU A 211 -16.08 -1.31 -42.39
C GLU A 211 -15.89 -2.64 -43.14
N ASP A 212 -15.31 -3.65 -42.48
CA ASP A 212 -15.12 -5.01 -42.98
C ASP A 212 -16.28 -5.96 -42.61
N ASP A 213 -16.23 -7.20 -43.10
CA ASP A 213 -17.17 -8.27 -42.71
C ASP A 213 -16.85 -8.77 -41.29
N TRP A 214 -17.71 -8.42 -40.32
CA TRP A 214 -17.58 -8.78 -38.89
C TRP A 214 -17.36 -10.28 -38.66
N THR A 215 -17.83 -11.16 -39.56
CA THR A 215 -17.63 -12.61 -39.44
C THR A 215 -16.18 -13.05 -39.61
N LYS A 216 -15.31 -12.19 -40.15
CA LYS A 216 -13.89 -12.46 -40.40
C LYS A 216 -12.95 -11.74 -39.42
N CYS A 217 -13.51 -10.97 -38.50
CA CYS A 217 -12.76 -10.12 -37.59
C CYS A 217 -12.17 -10.82 -36.38
N SER A 218 -12.61 -12.04 -36.08
CA SER A 218 -12.14 -12.83 -34.95
C SER A 218 -12.18 -14.31 -35.28
N SER A 219 -11.30 -15.08 -34.65
CA SER A 219 -11.35 -16.55 -34.70
C SER A 219 -12.51 -17.12 -33.88
N PHE A 220 -13.18 -16.30 -33.08
CA PHE A 220 -14.35 -16.66 -32.29
C PHE A 220 -15.65 -16.33 -33.04
N SER A 221 -16.76 -16.98 -32.65
CA SER A 221 -18.08 -16.65 -33.21
C SER A 221 -18.45 -15.18 -32.92
N PRO A 222 -19.14 -14.48 -33.82
CA PRO A 222 -19.52 -13.07 -33.63
C PRO A 222 -20.17 -12.75 -32.27
N PRO A 223 -21.12 -13.56 -31.75
CA PRO A 223 -21.72 -13.28 -30.44
C PRO A 223 -20.70 -13.38 -29.29
N ALA A 224 -19.81 -14.37 -29.33
CA ALA A 224 -18.77 -14.54 -28.32
C ALA A 224 -17.77 -13.37 -28.33
N THR A 225 -17.33 -12.95 -29.52
CA THR A 225 -16.46 -11.77 -29.68
C THR A 225 -17.09 -10.53 -29.06
N VAL A 226 -18.37 -10.26 -29.37
CA VAL A 226 -19.08 -9.10 -28.83
C VAL A 226 -19.16 -9.17 -27.30
N ILE A 227 -19.49 -10.32 -26.72
CA ILE A 227 -19.54 -10.50 -25.26
C ILE A 227 -18.17 -10.22 -24.61
N LEU A 228 -17.08 -10.78 -25.17
CA LEU A 228 -15.73 -10.58 -24.66
C LEU A 228 -15.31 -9.11 -24.69
N LEU A 229 -15.61 -8.40 -25.79
CA LEU A 229 -15.31 -6.98 -25.94
C LEU A 229 -16.15 -6.12 -24.98
N ILE A 230 -17.43 -6.44 -24.79
CA ILE A 230 -18.30 -5.74 -23.83
C ILE A 230 -17.74 -5.87 -22.42
N LEU A 231 -17.40 -7.10 -22.00
CA LEU A 231 -16.81 -7.35 -20.67
C LEU A 231 -15.47 -6.63 -20.50
N LEU A 232 -14.62 -6.62 -21.53
CA LEU A 232 -13.37 -5.84 -21.53
C LEU A 232 -13.62 -4.33 -21.41
N CYS A 233 -14.65 -3.79 -22.08
CA CYS A 233 -15.03 -2.40 -21.94
C CYS A 233 -15.49 -2.05 -20.53
N PHE A 234 -16.33 -2.90 -19.92
CA PHE A 234 -16.79 -2.69 -18.55
C PHE A 234 -15.64 -2.72 -17.56
N GLU A 235 -14.76 -3.72 -17.69
CA GLU A 235 -13.54 -3.83 -16.88
C GLU A 235 -12.65 -2.59 -17.08
N GLY A 236 -12.31 -2.27 -18.33
CA GLY A 236 -11.44 -1.15 -18.67
C GLY A 236 -11.97 0.19 -18.17
N LEU A 237 -13.27 0.47 -18.30
CA LEU A 237 -13.86 1.71 -17.80
C LEU A 237 -13.84 1.78 -16.27
N LEU A 238 -14.23 0.69 -15.60
CA LEU A 238 -14.27 0.64 -14.14
C LEU A 238 -12.87 0.87 -13.56
N PHE A 239 -11.87 0.12 -14.05
CA PHE A 239 -10.51 0.21 -13.54
C PHE A 239 -9.82 1.49 -13.97
N LEU A 240 -10.03 2.00 -15.18
CA LEU A 240 -9.50 3.30 -15.58
C LEU A 240 -9.93 4.41 -14.62
N ILE A 241 -11.22 4.50 -14.30
CA ILE A 241 -11.75 5.53 -13.40
C ILE A 241 -11.16 5.34 -11.99
N PHE A 242 -11.29 4.12 -11.45
CA PHE A 242 -10.86 3.84 -10.08
C PHE A 242 -9.36 4.07 -9.89
N THR A 243 -8.52 3.53 -10.77
CA THR A 243 -7.07 3.64 -10.62
C THR A 243 -6.54 5.01 -10.98
N SER A 244 -7.18 5.77 -11.89
CA SER A 244 -6.82 7.16 -12.14
C SER A 244 -7.05 8.04 -10.92
N VAL A 245 -8.19 7.86 -10.23
CA VAL A 245 -8.47 8.57 -8.97
C VAL A 245 -7.45 8.18 -7.90
N MET A 246 -7.20 6.88 -7.71
CA MET A 246 -6.23 6.41 -6.73
C MET A 246 -4.82 6.94 -7.02
N PHE A 247 -4.36 6.85 -8.28
CA PHE A 247 -3.09 7.43 -8.71
C PHE A 247 -3.00 8.93 -8.38
N GLY A 248 -4.02 9.71 -8.75
CA GLY A 248 -4.09 11.14 -8.46
C GLY A 248 -4.05 11.44 -6.96
N THR A 249 -4.79 10.68 -6.14
CA THR A 249 -4.78 10.85 -4.69
C THR A 249 -3.44 10.51 -4.06
N GLN A 250 -2.71 9.51 -4.56
CA GLN A 250 -1.38 9.17 -4.06
C GLN A 250 -0.36 10.23 -4.43
N VAL A 251 -0.36 10.71 -5.68
CA VAL A 251 0.53 11.80 -6.13
C VAL A 251 0.25 13.06 -5.33
N HIS A 252 -1.02 13.41 -5.12
CA HIS A 252 -1.42 14.52 -4.27
C HIS A 252 -0.89 14.34 -2.83
N SER A 253 -1.10 13.17 -2.23
CA SER A 253 -0.67 12.87 -0.85
C SER A 253 0.85 12.96 -0.69
N ILE A 254 1.63 12.55 -1.70
CA ILE A 254 3.08 12.76 -1.73
C ILE A 254 3.40 14.25 -1.81
N CYS A 255 2.76 14.99 -2.73
CA CYS A 255 3.06 16.41 -2.96
C CYS A 255 2.64 17.34 -1.82
N THR A 256 1.65 16.95 -1.01
CA THR A 256 1.25 17.68 0.20
C THR A 256 1.97 17.18 1.46
N ASP A 257 2.78 16.11 1.36
CA ASP A 257 3.38 15.35 2.48
C ASP A 257 2.34 15.00 3.57
N GLU A 258 1.13 14.63 3.15
CA GLU A 258 0.01 14.28 4.02
C GLU A 258 -0.52 12.89 3.65
N THR A 259 -0.54 11.96 4.61
CA THR A 259 -1.15 10.64 4.41
C THR A 259 -2.68 10.73 4.39
N GLY A 260 -3.34 9.71 3.85
CA GLY A 260 -4.79 9.59 3.88
C GLY A 260 -5.38 9.67 5.29
N ILE A 261 -4.69 9.12 6.30
CA ILE A 261 -5.12 9.19 7.71
C ILE A 261 -5.01 10.63 8.24
N GLU A 262 -3.88 11.30 7.98
CA GLU A 262 -3.66 12.69 8.42
C GLU A 262 -4.72 13.63 7.83
N ARG A 263 -5.01 13.47 6.54
CA ARG A 263 -6.04 14.24 5.84
C ARG A 263 -7.43 14.03 6.45
N LEU A 264 -7.81 12.77 6.73
CA LEU A 264 -9.13 12.46 7.31
C LEU A 264 -9.28 12.96 8.75
N LYS A 265 -8.18 12.99 9.51
CA LYS A 265 -8.20 13.49 10.89
C LYS A 265 -8.04 15.00 11.01
N GLY A 266 -7.73 15.69 9.91
CA GLY A 266 -7.39 17.11 9.93
C GLY A 266 -6.11 17.38 10.75
N GLU A 267 -5.22 16.40 10.85
CA GLU A 267 -3.91 16.56 11.50
C GLU A 267 -3.02 17.40 10.57
N THR A 268 -2.97 18.71 10.78
CA THR A 268 -2.03 19.57 10.05
C THR A 268 -0.63 19.39 10.63
N GLY A 269 0.32 19.07 9.75
CA GLY A 269 1.69 18.75 10.17
C GLY A 269 2.34 19.88 10.96
N LYS A 270 2.84 19.56 12.16
CA LYS A 270 3.79 20.43 12.88
C LYS A 270 5.20 20.38 12.27
N TRP A 271 5.40 19.52 11.27
CA TRP A 271 6.64 19.34 10.52
C TRP A 271 6.71 20.32 9.34
N GLY A 272 7.92 20.75 8.98
CA GLY A 272 8.14 21.61 7.83
C GLY A 272 7.71 20.90 6.55
N LYS A 273 6.79 21.52 5.79
CA LYS A 273 6.35 20.96 4.50
C LYS A 273 7.50 21.00 3.50
N VAL A 274 7.81 19.84 2.92
CA VAL A 274 8.75 19.75 1.81
C VAL A 274 8.07 20.16 0.51
N PRO A 275 8.78 20.81 -0.44
CA PRO A 275 8.25 21.06 -1.77
C PRO A 275 7.84 19.75 -2.47
N CYS A 276 6.74 19.76 -3.23
CA CYS A 276 6.21 18.59 -3.94
C CYS A 276 7.27 17.83 -4.75
N TRP A 277 8.18 18.54 -5.42
CA TRP A 277 9.26 17.90 -6.18
C TRP A 277 10.24 17.10 -5.31
N GLU A 278 10.63 17.66 -4.16
CA GLU A 278 11.51 16.98 -3.20
C GLU A 278 10.79 15.78 -2.57
N ALA A 279 9.50 15.92 -2.24
CA ALA A 279 8.68 14.83 -1.74
C ALA A 279 8.58 13.67 -2.75
N MET A 280 8.40 13.98 -4.04
CA MET A 280 8.41 12.97 -5.11
C MET A 280 9.77 12.27 -5.21
N GLN A 281 10.88 13.02 -5.12
CA GLN A 281 12.21 12.41 -5.10
C GLN A 281 12.40 11.46 -3.91
N MET A 282 11.93 11.85 -2.73
CA MET A 282 11.97 10.99 -1.54
C MET A 282 11.12 9.72 -1.74
N ALA A 283 9.90 9.86 -2.26
CA ALA A 283 8.98 8.75 -2.48
C ALA A 283 9.45 7.78 -3.57
N PHE A 284 10.18 8.25 -4.59
CA PHE A 284 10.66 7.44 -5.71
C PHE A 284 12.13 7.00 -5.58
N GLY A 285 12.82 7.42 -4.52
CA GLY A 285 14.14 6.92 -4.14
C GLY A 285 15.33 7.70 -4.72
N GLY A 286 15.16 8.97 -5.08
CA GLY A 286 16.24 9.84 -5.54
C GLY A 286 15.81 10.84 -6.63
N PRO A 287 16.76 11.50 -7.31
CA PRO A 287 16.47 12.39 -8.43
C PRO A 287 15.75 11.65 -9.57
N PHE A 288 15.05 12.41 -10.41
CA PHE A 288 14.32 11.85 -11.55
C PHE A 288 15.23 11.03 -12.47
N SER A 289 14.79 9.81 -12.78
CA SER A 289 15.46 8.91 -13.72
C SER A 289 14.46 7.85 -14.22
N LEU A 290 14.82 7.10 -15.26
CA LEU A 290 13.99 5.99 -15.77
C LEU A 290 13.66 4.93 -14.71
N SER A 291 14.45 4.87 -13.62
CA SER A 291 14.20 4.00 -12.46
C SER A 291 12.91 4.32 -11.69
N TRP A 292 12.37 5.54 -11.87
CA TRP A 292 11.10 5.93 -11.25
C TRP A 292 9.95 5.08 -11.76
N CYS A 293 9.94 4.78 -13.06
CA CYS A 293 8.96 3.93 -13.71
C CYS A 293 9.24 2.43 -13.50
N SER A 294 10.40 2.06 -12.96
CA SER A 294 10.75 0.65 -12.79
C SER A 294 10.32 0.13 -11.41
N PRO A 295 9.51 -0.95 -11.32
CA PRO A 295 9.24 -1.61 -10.06
C PRO A 295 10.43 -2.42 -9.54
N PHE A 296 11.47 -2.61 -10.35
CA PHE A 296 12.67 -3.35 -9.98
C PHE A 296 13.68 -2.49 -9.21
N SER A 297 13.62 -1.18 -9.40
CA SER A 297 14.46 -0.23 -8.70
C SER A 297 13.95 -0.04 -7.27
N GLY A 298 14.72 -0.56 -6.31
CA GLY A 298 14.47 -0.36 -4.89
C GLY A 298 14.47 1.12 -4.53
N LEU A 299 13.77 1.46 -3.44
CA LEU A 299 13.98 2.74 -2.79
C LEU A 299 15.42 2.74 -2.29
N SER A 300 16.20 3.77 -2.66
CA SER A 300 17.49 4.01 -2.02
C SER A 300 17.18 4.43 -0.58
N CYS A 301 16.89 3.45 0.28
CA CYS A 301 16.80 3.67 1.71
C CYS A 301 18.17 4.21 2.11
N LYS A 302 18.24 5.51 2.44
CA LYS A 302 19.13 5.91 3.51
C LYS A 302 18.70 5.03 4.68
N LYS A 303 19.41 3.93 4.92
CA LYS A 303 19.22 3.09 6.10
C LYS A 303 19.21 4.06 7.26
N SER A 304 18.05 4.24 7.90
CA SER A 304 18.07 4.91 9.19
C SER A 304 18.93 4.02 10.08
N PRO A 305 19.82 4.58 10.92
CA PRO A 305 20.65 3.79 11.84
C PRO A 305 19.84 2.82 12.72
N ALA A 306 18.52 3.03 12.82
CA ALA A 306 17.55 2.21 13.51
C ALA A 306 17.36 0.77 12.96
N ASP A 307 17.72 0.49 11.70
CA ASP A 307 17.43 -0.82 11.08
C ASP A 307 18.33 -1.98 11.59
N HIS A 308 19.37 -1.66 12.36
CA HIS A 308 20.24 -2.64 13.04
C HIS A 308 20.19 -2.56 14.57
N VAL A 309 19.15 -1.94 15.14
CA VAL A 309 18.98 -1.97 16.59
C VAL A 309 18.50 -3.36 16.97
N THR A 310 19.41 -4.18 17.48
CA THR A 310 19.05 -5.29 18.35
C THR A 310 18.14 -4.72 19.42
N VAL A 311 16.85 -5.07 19.40
CA VAL A 311 15.90 -4.62 20.42
C VAL A 311 16.49 -5.07 21.76
N PRO A 312 16.87 -4.12 22.65
CA PRO A 312 17.41 -4.49 23.95
C PRO A 312 16.38 -5.35 24.68
N GLN A 313 16.82 -6.45 25.28
CA GLN A 313 15.97 -7.29 26.12
C GLN A 313 15.78 -6.61 27.48
N GLY A 314 14.98 -5.54 27.48
CA GLY A 314 14.58 -4.81 28.68
C GLY A 314 13.13 -5.08 29.06
N GLU A 315 12.74 -4.60 30.24
CA GLU A 315 11.36 -4.64 30.69
C GLU A 315 10.49 -3.69 29.85
N ILE A 316 9.33 -4.18 29.40
CA ILE A 316 8.39 -3.38 28.60
C ILE A 316 7.72 -2.37 29.53
N ILE A 317 7.69 -1.12 29.12
CA ILE A 317 7.05 -0.04 29.86
C ILE A 317 5.53 -0.23 29.86
N GLU A 318 4.89 -0.08 31.02
CA GLU A 318 3.45 -0.27 31.19
C GLU A 318 2.63 0.93 30.73
N GLU A 319 3.17 2.16 30.85
CA GLU A 319 2.46 3.37 30.42
C GLU A 319 2.30 3.45 28.89
N ASP A 320 1.14 3.96 28.45
CA ASP A 320 0.86 4.18 27.03
C ASP A 320 1.33 5.56 26.53
N ILE A 321 1.49 6.51 27.46
CA ILE A 321 1.98 7.87 27.22
C ILE A 321 3.20 8.05 28.10
N ILE A 322 4.34 8.34 27.48
CA ILE A 322 5.63 8.51 28.15
C ILE A 322 6.04 9.97 27.98
N GLU A 323 6.06 10.71 29.09
CA GLU A 323 6.59 12.09 29.13
C GLU A 323 8.06 12.05 29.53
N ILE A 324 8.93 12.64 28.70
CA ILE A 324 10.36 12.73 29.03
C ILE A 324 10.55 13.80 30.12
N PRO A 325 11.16 13.47 31.27
CA PRO A 325 11.33 14.41 32.38
C PRO A 325 12.01 15.71 31.97
N LEU A 326 11.53 16.83 32.51
CA LEU A 326 12.21 18.13 32.46
C LEU A 326 13.30 18.11 33.53
N ASN A 327 14.55 17.83 33.15
CA ASN A 327 15.70 18.04 34.05
C ASN A 327 15.84 19.53 34.43
#